data_AF-A0AAN6X6H8-F1
#
_entry.id   AF-A0AAN6X6H8-F1
#
_cell.length_a   1.000
_cell.length_b   1.000
_cell.length_c   1.000
_cell.angle_alpha   90.00
_cell.angle_beta   90.00
_cell.angle_gamma   90.00
#
_symmetry.space_group_name_H-M   'P 1'
#
loop_
_entity.id
_entity.type
_entity.pdbx_description
1 polymer ?
#
loop_
_entity_poly.entity_id
_entity_poly.type
_entity_poly.pdbx_seq_one_letter_code
_entity_poly.pdbx_strand_id
1 'polypeptide(L)'
;MAPKRTREEDTGGADSASSPKKARGGFRVGPENLPDGAWKRKVTKIKKDLITKAKVKKEYAKIKAKTAPGPSSLPIPPPSPTSTSAPLPPPATDPSSSSSAPQDPSSQPPPESAQENLHPSRLALLTTNTPHLDLSNPNLLAEGHPSTLPPPKRNNGNRKRKPDYFSKELDLAEKKKKAAEAREAEFKRREEERQKRISDREKFRRQMAKAKTPGHRDGKVKVGRESKLLLERVQRMVGGGN
;
A
#
# COMPACT_ATOMS: atom_id res chain seq x y z
N MET A 1 48.88 48.25 -45.83
CA MET A 1 48.52 47.07 -45.01
C MET A 1 47.35 47.45 -44.11
N ALA A 2 46.23 46.75 -44.22
CA ALA A 2 44.98 47.13 -43.55
C ALA A 2 44.94 46.66 -42.08
N PRO A 3 44.49 47.50 -41.13
CA PRO A 3 44.31 47.08 -39.75
C PRO A 3 43.11 46.11 -39.62
N LYS A 4 43.30 45.04 -38.84
CA LYS A 4 42.28 44.03 -38.53
C LYS A 4 41.14 44.67 -37.74
N ARG A 5 39.91 44.50 -38.23
CA ARG A 5 38.66 45.05 -37.68
C ARG A 5 38.38 44.52 -36.27
N THR A 6 38.06 45.42 -35.34
CA THR A 6 37.41 45.12 -34.06
C THR A 6 35.95 44.76 -34.32
N ARG A 7 35.48 43.63 -33.77
CA ARG A 7 34.08 43.22 -33.83
C ARG A 7 33.35 43.83 -32.63
N GLU A 8 32.70 44.95 -32.87
CA GLU A 8 31.76 45.58 -31.96
C GLU A 8 30.37 44.93 -32.11
N GLU A 9 29.73 44.73 -30.95
CA GLU A 9 28.27 44.64 -30.71
C GLU A 9 27.51 43.36 -31.13
N ASP A 10 27.24 42.49 -30.15
CA ASP A 10 25.91 41.89 -29.98
C ASP A 10 25.43 42.24 -28.56
N THR A 11 24.85 43.43 -28.43
CA THR A 11 24.12 43.88 -27.25
C THR A 11 22.78 43.15 -27.18
N GLY A 12 22.69 42.18 -26.28
CA GLY A 12 21.44 41.50 -25.95
C GLY A 12 21.42 41.02 -24.51
N GLY A 13 21.00 41.89 -23.59
CA GLY A 13 20.54 41.51 -22.25
C GLY A 13 21.47 41.92 -21.11
N ALA A 14 21.18 43.09 -20.54
CA ALA A 14 21.49 43.40 -19.15
C ALA A 14 20.82 42.38 -18.21
N ASP A 15 21.38 42.23 -17.01
CA ASP A 15 20.99 41.33 -15.91
C ASP A 15 21.49 39.88 -15.98
N SER A 16 22.78 39.70 -15.66
CA SER A 16 23.23 38.54 -14.87
C SER A 16 24.59 38.82 -14.24
N ALA A 17 24.57 39.24 -12.98
CA ALA A 17 25.73 39.33 -12.13
C ALA A 17 26.59 38.04 -12.24
N SER A 18 27.88 38.24 -12.52
CA SER A 18 28.86 37.18 -12.71
C SER A 18 29.01 36.34 -11.44
N SER A 19 28.29 35.22 -11.33
CA SER A 19 28.57 34.23 -10.31
C SER A 19 29.92 33.56 -10.62
N PRO A 20 30.83 33.41 -9.64
CA PRO A 20 32.13 32.82 -9.89
C PRO A 20 31.95 31.39 -10.41
N LYS A 21 32.51 31.12 -11.59
CA LYS A 21 32.50 29.80 -12.23
C LYS A 21 33.17 28.81 -11.28
N LYS A 22 32.35 28.01 -10.58
CA LYS A 22 32.83 26.95 -9.69
C LYS A 22 33.79 26.07 -10.48
N ALA A 23 35.03 25.94 -9.99
CA ALA A 23 36.01 25.04 -10.55
C ALA A 23 35.33 23.66 -10.72
N ARG A 24 35.35 23.12 -11.94
CA ARG A 24 34.78 21.81 -12.24
C ARG A 24 35.48 20.81 -11.33
N GLY A 25 34.79 20.34 -10.30
CA GLY A 25 35.33 19.34 -9.39
C GLY A 25 35.80 18.16 -10.23
N GLY A 26 37.10 17.81 -10.12
CA GLY A 26 37.66 16.63 -10.76
C GLY A 26 36.86 15.37 -10.41
N PHE A 27 37.15 14.26 -11.10
CA PHE A 27 36.40 13.01 -10.96
C PHE A 27 36.25 12.60 -9.49
N ARG A 28 35.09 12.89 -8.88
CA ARG A 28 34.81 12.57 -7.48
C ARG A 28 34.53 11.08 -7.39
N VAL A 29 35.53 10.30 -7.02
CA VAL A 29 35.39 8.87 -6.71
C VAL A 29 34.90 8.74 -5.27
N GLY A 30 33.67 9.20 -5.02
CA GLY A 30 32.98 9.01 -3.75
C GLY A 30 31.87 7.97 -3.90
N PRO A 31 31.36 7.40 -2.78
CA PRO A 31 30.23 6.47 -2.79
C PRO A 31 28.94 7.05 -3.43
N GLU A 32 28.88 8.36 -3.58
CA GLU A 32 27.86 9.13 -4.31
C GLU A 32 27.94 9.00 -5.84
N ASN A 33 29.14 8.77 -6.38
CA ASN A 33 29.42 8.69 -7.82
C ASN A 33 29.84 7.29 -8.28
N LEU A 34 29.90 6.33 -7.36
CA LEU A 34 29.91 4.91 -7.71
C LEU A 34 28.58 4.59 -8.40
N PRO A 35 28.55 3.64 -9.37
CA PRO A 35 27.31 3.20 -9.97
C PRO A 35 26.42 2.60 -8.88
N ASP A 36 25.60 3.46 -8.27
CA ASP A 36 24.59 3.12 -7.30
C ASP A 36 23.75 2.04 -7.98
N GLY A 37 23.92 0.79 -7.52
CA GLY A 37 23.78 -0.40 -8.35
C GLY A 37 22.49 -0.44 -9.17
N ALA A 38 22.45 -1.25 -10.24
CA ALA A 38 21.32 -1.31 -11.18
C ALA A 38 19.93 -1.35 -10.51
N TRP A 39 19.81 -1.94 -9.32
CA TRP A 39 18.60 -1.94 -8.52
C TRP A 39 18.18 -0.55 -8.00
N LYS A 40 19.09 0.26 -7.46
CA LYS A 40 18.77 1.61 -6.98
C LYS A 40 18.38 2.53 -8.13
N ARG A 41 18.99 2.38 -9.31
CA ARG A 41 18.54 3.06 -10.55
C ARG A 41 17.13 2.66 -10.94
N LYS A 42 16.79 1.36 -10.89
CA LYS A 42 15.42 0.88 -11.13
C LYS A 42 14.43 1.45 -10.11
N VAL A 43 14.75 1.44 -8.82
CA VAL A 43 13.89 1.97 -7.75
C VAL A 43 13.68 3.48 -7.92
N THR A 44 14.74 4.24 -8.18
CA THR A 44 14.62 5.69 -8.42
C THR A 44 13.84 5.99 -9.70
N LYS A 45 14.01 5.20 -10.76
CA LYS A 45 13.20 5.31 -11.99
C LYS A 45 11.72 5.03 -11.72
N ILE A 46 11.41 3.91 -11.06
CA ILE A 46 10.03 3.55 -10.67
C ILE A 46 9.40 4.65 -9.81
N LYS A 47 10.14 5.19 -8.84
CA LYS A 47 9.66 6.28 -7.98
C LYS A 47 9.37 7.54 -8.79
N LYS A 48 10.28 7.94 -9.68
CA LYS A 48 10.10 9.10 -10.57
C LYS A 48 8.88 8.90 -11.49
N ASP A 49 8.75 7.73 -12.11
CA ASP A 49 7.63 7.39 -13.00
C ASP A 49 6.27 7.39 -12.27
N LEU A 50 6.24 6.92 -11.01
CA LEU A 50 5.02 6.96 -10.20
C LEU A 50 4.61 8.41 -9.89
N ILE A 51 5.59 9.25 -9.55
CA ILE A 51 5.36 10.67 -9.26
C ILE A 51 4.87 11.42 -10.49
N THR A 52 5.46 11.20 -11.67
CA THR A 52 5.03 11.86 -12.91
C THR A 52 3.63 11.43 -13.31
N LYS A 53 3.33 10.12 -13.28
CA LYS A 53 1.97 9.60 -13.53
C LYS A 53 0.93 10.22 -12.58
N ALA A 54 1.26 10.36 -11.30
CA ALA A 54 0.37 10.99 -10.33
C ALA A 54 0.16 12.49 -10.62
N LYS A 55 1.21 13.22 -11.01
CA LYS A 55 1.10 14.63 -11.42
C LYS A 55 0.22 14.80 -12.66
N VAL A 56 0.48 14.02 -13.70
CA VAL A 56 -0.31 14.02 -14.94
C VAL A 56 -1.77 13.71 -14.65
N LYS A 57 -2.06 12.70 -13.81
CA LYS A 57 -3.44 12.40 -13.39
C LYS A 57 -4.11 13.57 -12.65
N LYS A 58 -3.38 14.25 -11.76
CA LYS A 58 -3.89 15.43 -11.05
C LYS A 58 -4.18 16.58 -12.01
N GLU A 59 -3.27 16.88 -12.93
CA GLU A 59 -3.45 17.94 -13.92
C GLU A 59 -4.57 17.61 -14.91
N TYR A 60 -4.63 16.36 -15.37
CA TYR A 60 -5.72 15.87 -16.21
C TYR A 60 -7.07 15.97 -15.50
N ALA A 61 -7.16 15.58 -14.23
CA ALA A 61 -8.38 15.76 -13.44
C ALA A 61 -8.78 17.24 -13.32
N LYS A 62 -7.81 18.15 -13.16
CA LYS A 62 -8.07 19.61 -13.13
C LYS A 62 -8.60 20.12 -14.47
N ILE A 63 -7.98 19.73 -15.59
CA ILE A 63 -8.42 20.14 -16.94
C ILE A 63 -9.79 19.52 -17.24
N LYS A 64 -9.99 18.25 -16.90
CA LYS A 64 -11.27 17.56 -17.07
C LYS A 64 -12.37 18.22 -16.24
N ALA A 65 -12.12 18.65 -15.01
CA ALA A 65 -13.10 19.39 -14.22
C ALA A 65 -13.43 20.77 -14.82
N LYS A 66 -12.44 21.44 -15.43
CA LYS A 66 -12.65 22.74 -16.11
C LYS A 66 -13.35 22.61 -17.47
N THR A 67 -13.13 21.50 -18.16
CA THR A 67 -13.56 21.30 -19.57
C THR A 67 -14.77 20.37 -19.67
N ALA A 68 -15.09 19.62 -18.61
CA ALA A 68 -16.33 18.87 -18.55
C ALA A 68 -17.49 19.88 -18.60
N PRO A 69 -18.36 19.81 -19.61
CA PRO A 69 -19.53 20.66 -19.68
C PRO A 69 -20.52 20.19 -18.61
N GLY A 70 -20.49 20.82 -17.43
CA GLY A 70 -21.66 20.88 -16.58
C GLY A 70 -22.72 21.77 -17.25
N PRO A 71 -24.00 21.38 -17.27
CA PRO A 71 -25.05 22.11 -17.98
C PRO A 71 -25.40 23.41 -17.25
N SER A 72 -24.58 24.46 -17.39
CA SER A 72 -24.96 25.85 -17.09
C SER A 72 -23.76 26.77 -17.26
N SER A 73 -23.64 27.39 -18.43
CA SER A 73 -23.06 28.74 -18.51
C SER A 73 -23.49 29.41 -19.80
N LEU A 74 -24.78 29.77 -19.87
CA LEU A 74 -25.18 30.93 -20.67
C LEU A 74 -24.86 32.19 -19.85
N PRO A 75 -24.28 33.25 -20.43
CA PRO A 75 -24.01 34.49 -19.72
C PRO A 75 -25.28 35.35 -19.70
N ILE A 76 -25.82 35.63 -18.52
CA ILE A 76 -26.93 36.59 -18.32
C ILE A 76 -26.43 37.66 -17.34
N PRO A 77 -26.59 38.96 -17.65
CA PRO A 77 -26.03 40.09 -16.89
C PRO A 77 -26.79 40.38 -15.56
N PRO A 78 -26.18 41.09 -14.58
CA PRO A 78 -26.87 41.62 -13.38
C PRO A 78 -27.53 42.99 -13.70
N PRO A 79 -28.34 43.66 -12.83
CA PRO A 79 -28.59 43.47 -11.37
C PRO A 79 -30.07 43.69 -10.88
N SER A 80 -30.40 43.28 -9.65
CA SER A 80 -31.30 44.04 -8.73
C SER A 80 -31.36 43.45 -7.31
N PRO A 81 -31.25 44.27 -6.23
CA PRO A 81 -31.30 43.82 -4.84
C PRO A 81 -32.65 44.12 -4.15
N THR A 82 -33.25 43.13 -3.49
CA THR A 82 -34.28 43.36 -2.45
C THR A 82 -34.20 42.31 -1.34
N SER A 83 -33.76 42.79 -0.18
CA SER A 83 -34.09 42.42 1.20
C SER A 83 -35.32 41.51 1.44
N THR A 84 -35.20 40.53 2.34
CA THR A 84 -35.95 40.47 3.63
C THR A 84 -35.88 39.08 4.31
N SER A 85 -35.61 39.10 5.63
CA SER A 85 -35.98 38.11 6.67
C SER A 85 -35.12 36.86 6.90
N ALA A 86 -34.33 36.91 7.99
CA ALA A 86 -33.90 35.77 8.81
C ALA A 86 -35.03 35.41 9.83
N PRO A 87 -35.09 34.20 10.45
CA PRO A 87 -34.16 33.87 11.55
C PRO A 87 -33.79 32.36 11.74
N LEU A 88 -32.64 32.14 12.37
CA LEU A 88 -32.13 30.92 13.06
C LEU A 88 -32.76 30.77 14.48
N PRO A 89 -32.50 29.73 15.35
CA PRO A 89 -32.03 28.32 15.26
C PRO A 89 -32.97 27.36 16.13
N PRO A 90 -32.66 26.13 16.66
CA PRO A 90 -31.50 25.67 17.46
C PRO A 90 -30.92 24.24 17.11
N PRO A 91 -29.81 23.81 17.74
CA PRO A 91 -29.08 22.57 17.44
C PRO A 91 -29.35 21.43 18.44
N ALA A 92 -29.34 20.17 17.98
CA ALA A 92 -29.30 18.98 18.85
C ALA A 92 -28.56 17.78 18.20
N THR A 93 -27.38 17.50 18.75
CA THR A 93 -26.71 16.20 19.03
C THR A 93 -27.23 14.87 18.44
N ASP A 94 -26.35 14.17 17.70
CA ASP A 94 -25.90 12.75 17.71
C ASP A 94 -26.85 11.59 18.10
N PRO A 95 -26.50 10.29 17.87
CA PRO A 95 -25.85 9.60 16.74
C PRO A 95 -26.68 8.35 16.30
N SER A 96 -26.21 7.57 15.31
CA SER A 96 -26.41 6.10 15.15
C SER A 96 -26.85 5.64 13.75
N SER A 97 -26.01 4.77 13.20
CA SER A 97 -26.38 3.51 12.51
C SER A 97 -27.37 3.58 11.34
N SER A 98 -26.84 3.46 10.12
CA SER A 98 -27.29 2.48 9.11
C SER A 98 -26.60 2.75 7.77
N SER A 99 -25.58 1.96 7.43
CA SER A 99 -25.32 1.66 6.02
C SER A 99 -25.46 0.16 5.84
N SER A 100 -26.66 -0.16 5.38
CA SER A 100 -27.11 -1.37 4.73
C SER A 100 -26.01 -2.09 3.94
N ALA A 101 -25.80 -3.35 4.33
CA ALA A 101 -25.28 -4.38 3.46
C ALA A 101 -26.11 -4.48 2.16
N PRO A 102 -25.50 -4.77 1.00
CA PRO A 102 -26.25 -5.04 -0.21
C PRO A 102 -26.97 -6.39 -0.09
N GLN A 103 -28.29 -6.34 -0.30
CA GLN A 103 -29.18 -7.50 -0.36
C GLN A 103 -28.96 -8.29 -1.66
N ASP A 104 -29.04 -9.62 -1.52
CA ASP A 104 -29.37 -10.59 -2.57
C ASP A 104 -30.67 -10.22 -3.31
N PRO A 105 -30.72 -10.42 -4.64
CA PRO A 105 -31.96 -10.79 -5.32
C PRO A 105 -31.95 -12.31 -5.58
N SER A 106 -32.73 -13.03 -4.78
CA SER A 106 -33.16 -14.39 -5.10
C SER A 106 -34.27 -14.35 -6.16
N SER A 107 -34.21 -15.32 -7.08
CA SER A 107 -35.35 -15.88 -7.82
C SER A 107 -35.98 -15.04 -8.95
N GLN A 108 -35.42 -15.15 -10.15
CA GLN A 108 -36.15 -14.98 -11.41
C GLN A 108 -35.69 -16.08 -12.41
N PRO A 109 -36.58 -16.80 -13.10
CA PRO A 109 -36.20 -17.76 -14.14
C PRO A 109 -35.48 -17.02 -15.28
N PRO A 110 -34.46 -17.63 -15.92
CA PRO A 110 -33.66 -16.94 -16.92
C PRO A 110 -34.52 -16.58 -18.15
N PRO A 111 -34.37 -15.37 -18.72
CA PRO A 111 -35.01 -15.04 -19.99
C PRO A 111 -34.40 -15.88 -21.11
N GLU A 112 -35.21 -16.72 -21.76
CA GLU A 112 -34.84 -17.55 -22.92
C GLU A 112 -34.27 -16.72 -24.09
N SER A 113 -34.49 -15.40 -24.11
CA SER A 113 -34.01 -14.48 -25.15
C SER A 113 -32.49 -14.23 -25.15
N ALA A 114 -31.75 -14.71 -24.14
CA ALA A 114 -30.29 -14.60 -24.13
C ALA A 114 -29.61 -15.66 -25.03
N GLN A 115 -30.30 -16.71 -25.45
CA GLN A 115 -29.73 -17.78 -26.27
C GLN A 115 -29.66 -17.44 -27.76
N GLU A 116 -30.52 -16.55 -28.26
CA GLU A 116 -30.56 -16.18 -29.69
C GLU A 116 -29.41 -15.26 -30.13
N ASN A 117 -28.76 -14.57 -29.20
CA ASN A 117 -27.60 -13.72 -29.49
C ASN A 117 -26.25 -14.47 -29.43
N LEU A 118 -26.27 -15.81 -29.47
CA LEU A 118 -25.06 -16.62 -29.55
C LEU A 118 -24.78 -17.01 -31.01
N HIS A 119 -23.53 -16.88 -31.44
CA HIS A 119 -23.07 -17.33 -32.76
C HIS A 119 -23.45 -18.81 -32.98
N PRO A 120 -23.90 -19.23 -34.17
CA PRO A 120 -24.45 -20.57 -34.42
C PRO A 120 -23.54 -21.73 -34.01
N SER A 121 -22.21 -21.55 -34.05
CA SER A 121 -21.26 -22.57 -33.59
C SER A 121 -21.34 -22.85 -32.09
N ARG A 122 -21.74 -21.86 -31.28
CA ARG A 122 -21.89 -21.99 -29.84
C ARG A 122 -23.20 -22.69 -29.47
N LEU A 123 -24.25 -22.50 -30.26
CA LEU A 123 -25.51 -23.23 -30.11
C LEU A 123 -25.32 -24.74 -30.33
N ALA A 124 -24.58 -25.14 -31.38
CA ALA A 124 -24.28 -26.55 -31.65
C ALA A 124 -23.55 -27.25 -30.49
N LEU A 125 -22.62 -26.55 -29.82
CA LEU A 125 -21.85 -27.10 -28.70
C LEU A 125 -22.67 -27.26 -27.42
N LEU A 126 -23.71 -26.43 -27.24
CA LEU A 126 -24.62 -26.48 -26.10
C LEU A 126 -25.69 -27.56 -26.29
N THR A 127 -26.22 -27.72 -27.52
CA THR A 127 -27.22 -28.77 -27.82
C THR A 127 -26.63 -30.17 -27.80
N THR A 128 -25.35 -30.34 -28.12
CA THR A 128 -24.68 -31.65 -28.07
C THR A 128 -24.25 -32.08 -26.66
N ASN A 129 -24.21 -31.16 -25.69
CA ASN A 129 -23.70 -31.40 -24.34
C ASN A 129 -24.79 -31.39 -23.25
N THR A 130 -26.06 -31.51 -23.62
CA THR A 130 -27.13 -31.82 -22.65
C THR A 130 -27.27 -33.34 -22.53
N PRO A 131 -26.64 -34.01 -21.55
CA PRO A 131 -26.86 -35.44 -21.33
C PRO A 131 -28.29 -35.65 -20.82
N HIS A 132 -29.13 -36.21 -21.67
CA HIS A 132 -30.40 -36.81 -21.28
C HIS A 132 -30.08 -37.95 -20.28
N LEU A 133 -30.38 -37.74 -19.00
CA LEU A 133 -30.26 -38.74 -17.94
C LEU A 133 -31.25 -39.87 -18.22
N ASP A 134 -30.78 -40.94 -18.85
CA ASP A 134 -31.55 -42.17 -19.05
C ASP A 134 -31.35 -43.09 -17.82
N LEU A 135 -32.35 -43.09 -16.94
CA LEU A 135 -32.38 -43.80 -15.64
C LEU A 135 -32.84 -45.26 -15.76
N SER A 136 -32.55 -45.93 -16.87
CA SER A 136 -33.28 -47.13 -17.29
C SER A 136 -32.40 -48.37 -17.47
N ASN A 137 -31.63 -48.81 -16.45
CA ASN A 137 -30.99 -50.13 -16.55
C ASN A 137 -30.84 -50.90 -15.22
N PRO A 138 -31.79 -51.80 -14.89
CA PRO A 138 -31.78 -52.61 -13.66
C PRO A 138 -31.20 -54.02 -13.86
N ASN A 139 -30.11 -54.19 -14.61
CA ASN A 139 -29.61 -55.54 -14.95
C ASN A 139 -28.09 -55.76 -14.78
N LEU A 140 -27.58 -55.61 -13.55
CA LEU A 140 -26.30 -56.20 -13.14
C LEU A 140 -26.38 -56.84 -11.74
N LEU A 141 -27.51 -57.50 -11.44
CA LEU A 141 -27.51 -58.60 -10.47
C LEU A 141 -26.87 -59.82 -11.16
N ALA A 142 -25.73 -60.28 -10.65
CA ALA A 142 -25.20 -61.61 -10.95
C ALA A 142 -24.74 -62.26 -9.63
N GLU A 143 -25.62 -63.09 -9.07
CA GLU A 143 -25.28 -64.06 -8.03
C GLU A 143 -24.51 -65.26 -8.61
N GLY A 144 -23.61 -65.83 -7.79
CA GLY A 144 -23.07 -67.18 -7.96
C GLY A 144 -21.54 -67.26 -7.89
N HIS A 145 -21.01 -67.70 -6.74
CA HIS A 145 -19.83 -68.60 -6.55
C HIS A 145 -19.25 -68.45 -5.13
N PRO A 146 -19.47 -69.40 -4.20
CA PRO A 146 -18.72 -69.49 -2.95
C PRO A 146 -17.58 -70.51 -3.11
N SER A 147 -16.35 -70.05 -3.36
CA SER A 147 -15.14 -70.88 -3.22
C SER A 147 -13.90 -70.04 -2.89
N THR A 148 -13.62 -70.00 -1.59
CA THR A 148 -12.31 -70.23 -0.96
C THR A 148 -11.05 -69.81 -1.74
N LEU A 149 -10.69 -68.53 -1.68
CA LEU A 149 -9.32 -68.06 -1.44
C LEU A 149 -9.42 -66.60 -0.93
N PRO A 150 -8.82 -66.22 0.22
CA PRO A 150 -8.69 -64.80 0.56
C PRO A 150 -7.85 -64.13 -0.54
N PRO A 151 -8.23 -62.95 -1.05
CA PRO A 151 -7.44 -62.26 -2.07
C PRO A 151 -6.01 -62.10 -1.54
N PRO A 152 -4.96 -62.30 -2.36
CA PRO A 152 -3.60 -62.14 -1.90
C PRO A 152 -3.49 -60.76 -1.26
N LYS A 153 -3.04 -60.69 0.00
CA LYS A 153 -2.72 -59.43 0.68
C LYS A 153 -1.63 -58.75 -0.14
N ARG A 154 -2.03 -58.01 -1.18
CA ARG A 154 -1.15 -57.16 -1.95
C ARG A 154 -0.53 -56.24 -0.92
N ASN A 155 0.78 -56.28 -0.82
CA ASN A 155 1.60 -55.46 0.06
C ASN A 155 1.46 -53.98 -0.40
N ASN A 156 0.27 -53.42 -0.23
CA ASN A 156 -0.16 -52.10 -0.69
C ASN A 156 0.32 -51.00 0.26
N GLY A 157 1.28 -51.33 1.12
CA GLY A 157 1.67 -50.56 2.30
C GLY A 157 2.36 -49.23 2.04
N ASN A 158 2.47 -48.75 0.80
CA ASN A 158 3.04 -47.42 0.59
C ASN A 158 2.66 -46.71 -0.72
N ARG A 159 1.42 -46.89 -1.22
CA ARG A 159 0.94 -46.00 -2.28
C ARG A 159 0.48 -44.70 -1.65
N LYS A 160 1.36 -43.68 -1.67
CA LYS A 160 1.00 -42.31 -1.28
C LYS A 160 -0.27 -41.90 -2.04
N ARG A 161 -1.31 -41.55 -1.29
CA ARG A 161 -2.57 -41.04 -1.84
C ARG A 161 -2.24 -39.81 -2.69
N LYS A 162 -2.81 -39.75 -3.89
CA LYS A 162 -2.64 -38.58 -4.74
C LYS A 162 -3.18 -37.36 -3.98
N PRO A 163 -2.43 -36.25 -3.92
CA PRO A 163 -2.91 -35.03 -3.29
C PRO A 163 -4.26 -34.63 -3.87
N ASP A 164 -5.20 -34.27 -3.01
CA ASP A 164 -6.51 -33.76 -3.42
C ASP A 164 -6.34 -32.47 -4.23
N TYR A 165 -7.31 -32.13 -5.08
CA TYR A 165 -7.22 -31.05 -6.08
C TYR A 165 -6.74 -29.72 -5.48
N PHE A 166 -7.22 -29.38 -4.27
CA PHE A 166 -6.90 -28.14 -3.57
C PHE A 166 -5.76 -28.23 -2.56
N SER A 167 -5.19 -29.41 -2.30
CA SER A 167 -4.14 -29.58 -1.29
C SER A 167 -2.91 -28.70 -1.54
N LYS A 168 -2.51 -28.57 -2.81
CA LYS A 168 -1.41 -27.69 -3.22
C LYS A 168 -1.72 -26.21 -2.99
N GLU A 169 -2.98 -25.80 -3.14
CA GLU A 169 -3.40 -24.41 -2.94
C GLU A 169 -3.46 -24.06 -1.45
N LEU A 170 -3.92 -24.99 -0.61
CA LEU A 170 -3.88 -24.84 0.84
C LEU A 170 -2.44 -24.73 1.35
N ASP A 171 -1.53 -25.57 0.88
CA ASP A 171 -0.11 -25.50 1.23
C ASP A 171 0.52 -24.14 0.86
N LEU A 172 0.16 -23.62 -0.31
CA LEU A 172 0.64 -22.31 -0.76
C LEU A 172 0.02 -21.17 0.06
N ALA A 173 -1.26 -21.28 0.44
CA ALA A 173 -1.92 -20.31 1.31
C ALA A 173 -1.28 -20.30 2.70
N GLU A 174 -0.98 -21.46 3.27
CA GLU A 174 -0.29 -21.58 4.56
C GLU A 174 1.13 -21.02 4.51
N LYS A 175 1.89 -21.33 3.45
CA LYS A 175 3.24 -20.76 3.26
C LYS A 175 3.19 -19.23 3.17
N LYS A 176 2.20 -18.67 2.47
CA LYS A 176 2.00 -17.22 2.41
C LYS A 176 1.63 -16.62 3.76
N LYS A 177 0.73 -17.25 4.52
CA LYS A 177 0.37 -16.82 5.89
C LYS A 177 1.59 -16.84 6.82
N LYS A 178 2.34 -17.94 6.85
CA LYS A 178 3.56 -18.08 7.66
C LYS A 178 4.63 -17.06 7.27
N ALA A 179 4.82 -16.77 5.98
CA ALA A 179 5.76 -15.75 5.52
C ALA A 179 5.33 -14.32 5.90
N ALA A 180 4.02 -14.03 5.90
CA ALA A 180 3.49 -12.76 6.37
C ALA A 180 3.67 -12.61 7.88
N GLU A 181 3.33 -13.64 8.65
CA GLU A 181 3.49 -13.67 10.10
C GLU A 181 4.97 -13.53 10.52
N ALA A 182 5.89 -14.20 9.82
CA ALA A 182 7.33 -14.04 10.09
C ALA A 182 7.81 -12.60 9.85
N ARG A 183 7.30 -11.92 8.80
CA ARG A 183 7.60 -10.50 8.56
C ARG A 183 7.01 -9.62 9.66
N GLU A 184 5.77 -9.86 10.06
CA GLU A 184 5.13 -9.12 11.16
C GLU A 184 5.86 -9.32 12.48
N ALA A 185 6.31 -10.53 12.79
CA ALA A 185 7.09 -10.82 13.99
C ALA A 185 8.44 -10.08 13.99
N GLU A 186 9.13 -10.01 12.84
CA GLU A 186 10.37 -9.23 12.72
C GLU A 186 10.10 -7.73 12.92
N PHE A 187 9.04 -7.19 12.31
CA PHE A 187 8.64 -5.81 12.51
C PHE A 187 8.30 -5.51 13.97
N LYS A 188 7.50 -6.35 14.63
CA LYS A 188 7.15 -6.22 16.05
C LYS A 188 8.38 -6.24 16.95
N ARG A 189 9.32 -7.17 16.73
CA ARG A 189 10.58 -7.21 17.50
C ARG A 189 11.38 -5.91 17.35
N ARG A 190 11.49 -5.39 16.13
CA ARG A 190 12.21 -4.12 15.85
C ARG A 190 11.49 -2.92 16.45
N GLU A 191 10.16 -2.91 16.45
CA GLU A 191 9.35 -1.88 17.08
C GLU A 191 9.49 -1.92 18.60
N GLU A 192 9.41 -3.11 19.22
CA GLU A 192 9.61 -3.27 20.67
C GLU A 192 11.00 -2.80 21.10
N GLU A 193 12.06 -3.10 20.34
CA GLU A 193 13.40 -2.59 20.64
C GLU A 193 13.45 -1.06 20.57
N ARG A 194 12.85 -0.47 19.52
CA ARG A 194 12.74 1.00 19.41
C ARG A 194 11.93 1.59 20.55
N GLN A 195 10.80 0.98 20.91
CA GLN A 195 9.93 1.43 22.00
C GLN A 195 10.64 1.34 23.34
N LYS A 196 11.40 0.26 23.60
CA LYS A 196 12.24 0.16 24.81
C LYS A 196 13.24 1.31 24.87
N ARG A 197 14.00 1.55 23.79
CA ARG A 197 14.95 2.68 23.70
C ARG A 197 14.28 4.04 23.90
N ILE A 198 13.10 4.26 23.30
CA ILE A 198 12.33 5.51 23.46
C ILE A 198 11.88 5.64 24.92
N SER A 199 11.30 4.60 25.50
CA SER A 199 10.80 4.61 26.88
C SER A 199 11.92 4.85 27.89
N ASP A 200 13.11 4.27 27.68
CA ASP A 200 14.27 4.48 28.55
C ASP A 200 14.78 5.92 28.44
N ARG A 201 14.80 6.48 27.22
CA ARG A 201 15.13 7.89 26.99
C ARG A 201 14.11 8.82 27.64
N GLU A 202 12.83 8.50 27.55
CA GLU A 202 11.75 9.28 28.15
C GLU A 202 11.76 9.21 29.68
N LYS A 203 11.96 8.02 30.26
CA LYS A 203 12.17 7.84 31.69
C LYS A 203 13.35 8.66 32.19
N PHE A 204 14.49 8.57 31.50
CA PHE A 204 15.68 9.37 31.83
C PHE A 204 15.39 10.87 31.72
N ARG A 205 14.75 11.32 30.63
CA ARG A 205 14.34 12.72 30.44
C ARG A 205 13.42 13.20 31.55
N ARG A 206 12.42 12.39 31.93
CA ARG A 206 11.45 12.70 32.99
C ARG A 206 12.12 12.78 34.35
N GLN A 207 13.02 11.86 34.67
CA GLN A 207 13.79 11.87 35.92
C GLN A 207 14.73 13.08 35.99
N MET A 208 15.44 13.39 34.90
CA MET A 208 16.27 14.60 34.82
C MET A 208 15.44 15.88 34.95
N ALA A 209 14.28 15.95 34.30
CA ALA A 209 13.37 17.09 34.46
C ALA A 209 12.88 17.22 35.91
N LYS A 210 12.59 16.10 36.58
CA LYS A 210 12.18 16.07 38.00
C LYS A 210 13.31 16.44 38.97
N ALA A 211 14.55 16.17 38.59
CA ALA A 211 15.73 16.57 39.36
C ALA A 211 16.06 18.06 39.15
N LYS A 212 15.87 18.55 37.91
CA LYS A 212 15.99 19.96 37.51
C LYS A 212 14.89 20.86 38.06
N THR A 213 13.70 20.31 38.36
CA THR A 213 12.65 21.10 39.02
C THR A 213 13.12 21.53 40.41
N PRO A 214 13.25 22.84 40.66
CA PRO A 214 13.79 23.36 41.91
C PRO A 214 12.91 22.96 43.10
N GLY A 215 13.56 22.71 44.25
CA GLY A 215 12.86 22.47 45.51
C GLY A 215 12.38 23.77 46.15
N HIS A 216 11.26 23.69 46.88
CA HIS A 216 10.63 24.84 47.52
C HIS A 216 11.55 25.60 48.49
N ARG A 217 11.24 26.90 48.66
CA ARG A 217 11.91 28.00 49.39
C ARG A 217 13.06 28.72 48.68
N ASP A 218 14.11 28.04 48.20
CA ASP A 218 15.31 28.75 47.69
C ASP A 218 15.48 28.75 46.15
N GLY A 219 14.63 28.05 45.40
CA GLY A 219 14.71 27.98 43.94
C GLY A 219 15.93 27.22 43.39
N LYS A 220 16.77 26.65 44.26
CA LYS A 220 17.98 25.92 43.88
C LYS A 220 17.67 24.50 43.41
N VAL A 221 18.41 24.05 42.39
CA VAL A 221 18.34 22.70 41.83
C VAL A 221 18.89 21.67 42.82
N LYS A 222 18.23 20.52 42.95
CA LYS A 222 18.67 19.44 43.86
C LYS A 222 19.76 18.59 43.20
N VAL A 223 21.00 19.08 43.28
CA VAL A 223 22.20 18.47 42.67
C VAL A 223 22.35 16.97 42.99
N GLY A 224 22.01 16.54 44.21
CA GLY A 224 22.09 15.12 44.61
C GLY A 224 21.16 14.16 43.86
N ARG A 225 20.06 14.66 43.26
CA ARG A 225 19.17 13.84 42.41
C ARG A 225 19.66 13.78 40.97
N GLU A 226 20.30 14.85 40.50
CA GLU A 226 20.88 14.92 39.16
C GLU A 226 22.17 14.11 39.05
N SER A 227 23.03 14.19 40.08
CA SER A 227 24.30 13.48 40.11
C SER A 227 24.11 11.97 39.96
N LYS A 228 23.12 11.37 40.64
CA LYS A 228 22.83 9.93 40.52
C LYS A 228 22.43 9.51 39.10
N LEU A 229 21.60 10.29 38.41
CA LEU A 229 21.16 9.99 37.03
C LEU A 229 22.31 10.18 36.04
N LEU A 230 23.14 11.21 36.25
CA LEU A 230 24.31 11.45 35.43
C LEU A 230 25.36 10.34 35.60
N LEU A 231 25.56 9.86 36.84
CA LEU A 231 26.45 8.73 37.11
C LEU A 231 25.98 7.45 36.41
N GLU A 232 24.67 7.12 36.44
CA GLU A 232 24.14 5.95 35.72
C GLU A 232 24.34 6.07 34.20
N ARG A 233 24.18 7.28 33.65
CA ARG A 233 24.47 7.54 32.23
C ARG A 233 25.95 7.37 31.88
N VAL A 234 26.84 7.87 32.73
CA VAL A 234 28.30 7.70 32.58
C VAL A 234 28.66 6.21 32.70
N GLN A 235 28.10 5.49 33.67
CA GLN A 235 28.29 4.05 33.83
C GLN A 235 27.84 3.27 32.58
N ARG A 236 26.72 3.66 31.95
CA ARG A 236 26.25 3.05 30.70
C ARG A 236 27.17 3.36 29.51
N MET A 237 27.74 4.56 29.45
CA MET A 237 28.69 4.94 28.40
C MET A 237 30.06 4.27 28.56
N VAL A 238 30.54 4.11 29.80
CA VAL A 238 31.84 3.49 30.11
C VAL A 238 31.74 1.96 30.08
N GLY A 239 30.63 1.38 30.56
CA GLY A 239 30.40 -0.08 30.57
C GLY A 239 29.86 -0.68 29.27
N GLY A 240 29.36 0.15 28.34
CA GLY A 240 28.92 -0.27 27.00
C GLY A 240 29.98 -0.10 25.91
N GLY A 241 31.25 0.11 26.30
CA GLY A 241 32.40 0.34 25.42
C GLY A 241 33.20 -0.91 25.04
N ASN A 242 32.67 -2.12 25.26
CA ASN A 242 33.23 -3.40 24.77
C ASN A 242 32.17 -4.13 23.92
#